data_AF-A0A1M7AIU6-F1
#
_entry.id   AF-A0A1M7AIU6-F1
#
_cell.length_a   1.000
_cell.length_b   1.000
_cell.length_c   1.000
_cell.angle_alpha   90.00
_cell.angle_beta   90.00
_cell.angle_gamma   90.00
#
_symmetry.space_group_name_H-M   'P 1'
#
loop_
_entity.id
_entity.type
_entity.pdbx_description
1 polymer ?
#
loop_
_entity_poly.entity_id
_entity_poly.type
_entity_poly.pdbx_seq_one_letter_code
_entity_poly.pdbx_strand_id
1 'polypeptide(L)'
;MRQVACRFTLTAVPFPDGNLPAAVAILDHLDTFQEEKKTKIGCFKKTEVINYTSVFNLSLTRILNNRWSVMVDLPISNNVRSSLYEHGLVNGTYVKRERNSTSSFGIGDIRFAAYRWMLDPTKYAKGNLQLGLGIKLPTGDYNYKDYFYNVGPNGTKELRPVDQSIQLGDGGTGFTFEVNTFYNFIENFGVYGNFYYLINPREQNGTRTYRETLASRLANEATMSVPDQYMFRAGFTYSVNQIKGLSVAAGVRLEGIPVNDLVGGSGDFRRPGYIWSVEPSLNYEYKKVIVFASVPFAVVRNRTQSVTDKENSIKTGTHVQGDAAFADYIINIGISTRF
;
A
#
# COMPACT_ATOMS: atom_id res chain seq x y z
N MET A 1 -9.70 -5.10 -15.14
CA MET A 1 -8.83 -5.13 -13.98
C MET A 1 -9.78 -5.26 -12.82
N ARG A 2 -9.77 -6.42 -12.16
CA ARG A 2 -10.44 -6.62 -10.88
C ARG A 2 -9.33 -6.88 -9.90
N GLN A 3 -9.34 -6.21 -8.77
CA GLN A 3 -8.39 -6.47 -7.71
C GLN A 3 -9.12 -6.57 -6.39
N VAL A 4 -8.85 -7.68 -5.70
CA VAL A 4 -9.35 -7.92 -4.35
C VAL A 4 -8.12 -7.94 -3.44
N ALA A 5 -8.11 -7.02 -2.48
CA ALA A 5 -7.11 -6.98 -1.44
C ALA A 5 -7.77 -7.30 -0.10
N CYS A 6 -7.25 -8.31 0.59
CA CYS A 6 -7.63 -8.65 1.95
C CYS A 6 -6.43 -8.42 2.86
N ARG A 7 -6.62 -7.66 3.94
CA ARG A 7 -5.60 -7.44 4.95
C ARG A 7 -6.08 -7.90 6.32
N PHE A 8 -5.23 -8.67 6.98
CA PHE A 8 -5.39 -9.13 8.34
C PHE A 8 -4.34 -8.45 9.22
N THR A 9 -4.76 -7.71 10.24
CA THR A 9 -3.83 -7.00 11.12
C THR A 9 -3.94 -7.52 12.54
N LEU A 10 -2.82 -7.93 13.12
CA LEU A 10 -2.70 -8.28 14.54
C LEU A 10 -1.77 -7.28 15.23
N THR A 11 -2.30 -6.51 16.18
CA THR A 11 -1.53 -5.51 16.94
C THR A 11 -1.43 -5.88 18.42
N ALA A 12 -0.22 -5.82 18.96
CA ALA A 12 0.10 -6.10 20.36
C ALA A 12 0.62 -4.83 21.06
N VAL A 13 0.03 -4.43 22.21
CA VAL A 13 0.42 -3.22 22.96
C VAL A 13 0.59 -3.49 24.47
N PRO A 14 1.75 -3.22 25.11
CA PRO A 14 1.95 -3.42 26.54
C PRO A 14 1.45 -2.24 27.38
N PHE A 15 1.18 -2.53 28.64
CA PHE A 15 0.65 -1.61 29.66
C PHE A 15 1.63 -0.49 30.08
N PRO A 16 1.13 0.75 30.26
CA PRO A 16 1.57 1.64 31.33
C PRO A 16 0.43 1.81 32.34
N ASP A 17 0.77 1.85 33.62
CA ASP A 17 -0.18 2.11 34.71
C ASP A 17 -0.90 3.46 34.50
N GLY A 18 -2.12 3.43 33.95
CA GLY A 18 -2.97 4.61 33.79
C GLY A 18 -3.97 4.50 32.64
N ASN A 19 -5.20 4.93 32.89
CA ASN A 19 -6.27 5.07 31.88
C ASN A 19 -5.85 6.06 30.79
N LEU A 20 -5.17 5.57 29.76
CA LEU A 20 -4.95 6.29 28.50
C LEU A 20 -6.14 6.04 27.58
N PRO A 21 -6.74 7.08 26.97
CA PRO A 21 -7.77 6.87 25.97
C PRO A 21 -7.20 6.04 24.82
N ALA A 22 -7.92 4.98 24.50
CA ALA A 22 -7.67 3.97 23.48
C ALA A 22 -7.67 4.52 22.05
N ALA A 23 -6.90 5.55 21.72
CA ALA A 23 -6.62 5.89 20.33
C ALA A 23 -5.51 4.94 19.81
N VAL A 24 -5.85 3.68 19.56
CA VAL A 24 -4.98 2.78 18.79
C VAL A 24 -5.11 3.24 17.34
N ALA A 25 -4.23 4.13 16.90
CA ALA A 25 -4.06 4.44 15.49
C ALA A 25 -3.45 3.20 14.83
N ILE A 26 -4.29 2.36 14.24
CA ILE A 26 -3.85 1.27 13.37
C ILE A 26 -3.39 1.94 12.08
N LEU A 27 -2.07 2.08 11.96
CA LEU A 27 -1.46 2.64 10.78
C LEU A 27 -1.32 1.54 9.73
N ASP A 28 -2.26 1.53 8.78
CA ASP A 28 -2.22 0.63 7.64
C ASP A 28 -1.09 1.03 6.68
N HIS A 29 -0.13 0.13 6.48
CA HIS A 29 0.91 0.28 5.46
C HIS A 29 0.36 0.29 4.02
N LEU A 30 1.01 1.03 3.13
CA LEU A 30 0.58 1.24 1.75
C LEU A 30 0.97 0.04 0.88
N ASP A 31 0.01 -0.48 0.11
CA ASP A 31 0.29 -1.45 -0.94
C ASP A 31 -0.26 -0.95 -2.30
N THR A 32 0.50 -1.26 -3.34
CA THR A 32 0.79 -0.55 -4.60
C THR A 32 -0.22 -0.67 -5.76
N PHE A 33 -1.29 0.12 -5.95
CA PHE A 33 -2.30 -0.21 -7.03
C PHE A 33 -2.83 1.02 -7.84
N GLN A 34 -3.64 0.86 -8.94
CA GLN A 34 -3.91 1.66 -10.23
C GLN A 34 -5.24 1.68 -11.27
N GLU A 35 -5.54 2.61 -12.24
CA GLU A 35 -6.98 2.91 -12.75
C GLU A 35 -7.69 2.17 -13.94
N GLU A 36 -9.04 2.12 -13.79
CA GLU A 36 -10.20 1.61 -14.53
C GLU A 36 -10.57 2.11 -15.98
N LYS A 37 -9.95 3.14 -16.60
CA LYS A 37 -10.52 3.71 -17.86
C LYS A 37 -10.31 2.93 -19.17
N LYS A 38 -9.23 2.15 -19.32
CA LYS A 38 -9.00 1.29 -20.52
C LYS A 38 -9.74 -0.06 -20.47
N THR A 39 -10.52 -0.28 -19.41
CA THR A 39 -10.87 -1.62 -18.93
C THR A 39 -12.12 -2.22 -19.56
N LYS A 40 -13.09 -1.41 -20.01
CA LYS A 40 -14.30 -1.96 -20.64
C LYS A 40 -13.92 -2.78 -21.88
N ILE A 41 -13.10 -2.24 -22.77
CA ILE A 41 -12.64 -2.92 -24.00
C ILE A 41 -11.75 -4.14 -23.65
N GLY A 42 -10.86 -4.02 -22.65
CA GLY A 42 -9.99 -5.12 -22.22
C GLY A 42 -10.72 -6.29 -21.56
N CYS A 43 -11.73 -6.02 -20.73
CA CYS A 43 -12.57 -7.02 -20.07
C CYS A 43 -13.40 -7.81 -21.10
N PHE A 44 -13.99 -7.13 -22.09
CA PHE A 44 -14.68 -7.81 -23.20
C PHE A 44 -13.74 -8.69 -24.04
N LYS A 45 -12.45 -8.31 -24.14
CA LYS A 45 -11.41 -9.07 -24.85
C LYS A 45 -10.60 -10.02 -23.94
N LYS A 46 -10.93 -10.12 -22.64
CA LYS A 46 -10.20 -10.88 -21.61
C LYS A 46 -8.69 -10.58 -21.51
N THR A 47 -8.26 -9.35 -21.80
CA THR A 47 -6.84 -8.94 -21.76
C THR A 47 -6.44 -8.20 -20.49
N GLU A 48 -7.33 -8.11 -19.51
CA GLU A 48 -7.08 -7.42 -18.24
C GLU A 48 -6.02 -8.12 -17.38
N VAL A 49 -5.29 -7.34 -16.60
CA VAL A 49 -4.52 -7.87 -15.49
C VAL A 49 -5.45 -8.03 -14.27
N ILE A 50 -5.18 -9.03 -13.43
CA ILE A 50 -5.93 -9.32 -12.21
C ILE A 50 -4.93 -9.59 -11.10
N ASN A 51 -5.02 -8.85 -10.00
CA ASN A 51 -4.19 -9.05 -8.81
C ASN A 51 -5.08 -9.52 -7.65
N TYR A 52 -4.62 -10.54 -6.95
CA TYR A 52 -5.14 -10.97 -5.66
C TYR A 52 -4.03 -10.78 -4.64
N THR A 53 -4.27 -9.94 -3.63
CA THR A 53 -3.28 -9.60 -2.61
C THR A 53 -3.87 -9.90 -1.24
N SER A 54 -3.20 -10.76 -0.49
CA SER A 54 -3.51 -11.03 0.90
C SER A 54 -2.31 -10.62 1.76
N VAL A 55 -2.51 -9.74 2.73
CA VAL A 55 -1.43 -9.28 3.62
C VAL A 55 -1.80 -9.56 5.07
N PHE A 56 -0.93 -10.25 5.78
CA PHE A 56 -0.99 -10.41 7.23
C PHE A 56 0.05 -9.49 7.87
N ASN A 57 -0.40 -8.47 8.60
CA ASN A 57 0.45 -7.54 9.32
C ASN A 57 0.51 -7.90 10.80
N LEU A 58 1.73 -8.12 11.29
CA LEU A 58 2.00 -8.24 12.72
C LEU A 58 2.68 -6.96 13.22
N SER A 59 2.03 -6.25 14.13
CA SER A 59 2.59 -5.06 14.76
C SER A 59 2.74 -5.25 16.26
N LEU A 60 3.93 -4.95 16.79
CA LEU A 60 4.21 -4.90 18.22
C LEU A 60 4.58 -3.47 18.58
N THR A 61 3.74 -2.80 19.36
CA THR A 61 3.97 -1.44 19.85
C THR A 61 4.28 -1.48 21.32
N ARG A 62 5.45 -1.05 21.80
CA ARG A 62 5.74 -0.85 23.22
C ARG A 62 5.51 0.59 23.66
N ILE A 63 4.64 0.80 24.65
CA ILE A 63 4.50 2.11 25.29
C ILE A 63 5.61 2.27 26.33
N LEU A 64 6.39 3.34 26.22
CA LEU A 64 7.53 3.61 27.10
C LEU A 64 7.14 4.51 28.27
N ASN A 65 6.20 5.43 28.05
CA ASN A 65 5.59 6.30 29.05
C ASN A 65 4.31 6.93 28.46
N ASN A 66 3.69 7.88 29.17
CA ASN A 66 2.44 8.53 28.75
C ASN A 66 2.52 9.19 27.36
N ARG A 67 3.71 9.50 26.82
CA ARG A 67 3.84 10.17 25.53
C ARG A 67 4.55 9.34 24.48
N TRP A 68 5.52 8.54 24.87
CA TRP A 68 6.37 7.82 23.93
C TRP A 68 5.94 6.37 23.76
N SER A 69 5.93 5.91 22.52
CA SER A 69 5.87 4.50 22.17
C SER A 69 6.84 4.19 21.04
N VAL A 70 7.20 2.91 20.92
CA VAL A 70 7.99 2.37 19.81
C VAL A 70 7.25 1.21 19.20
N MET A 71 7.40 0.97 17.91
CA MET A 71 6.65 -0.04 17.17
C MET A 71 7.55 -0.78 16.19
N VAL A 72 7.29 -2.07 16.05
CA VAL A 72 7.82 -2.93 15.00
C VAL A 72 6.64 -3.44 14.17
N ASP A 73 6.73 -3.33 12.86
CA ASP A 73 5.74 -3.80 11.89
C ASP A 73 6.38 -4.83 10.95
N LEU A 74 5.71 -5.98 10.83
CA LEU A 74 6.12 -7.12 10.01
C LEU A 74 4.96 -7.50 9.07
N PRO A 75 5.01 -7.11 7.79
CA PRO A 75 4.06 -7.56 6.79
C PRO A 75 4.45 -8.94 6.24
N ILE A 76 3.47 -9.82 6.07
CA ILE A 76 3.60 -11.12 5.38
C ILE A 76 2.57 -11.14 4.25
N SER A 77 3.04 -11.25 3.02
CA SER A 77 2.21 -11.09 1.82
C SER A 77 2.09 -12.38 1.04
N ASN A 78 0.90 -12.64 0.52
CA ASN A 78 0.59 -13.66 -0.47
C ASN A 78 -0.09 -12.99 -1.66
N ASN A 79 0.60 -12.94 -2.79
CA ASN A 79 0.13 -12.25 -3.98
C ASN A 79 0.05 -13.21 -5.17
N VAL A 80 -0.98 -13.01 -5.99
CA VAL A 80 -1.13 -13.68 -7.28
C VAL A 80 -1.50 -12.63 -8.32
N ARG A 81 -0.78 -12.62 -9.44
CA ARG A 81 -1.06 -11.77 -10.60
C ARG A 81 -1.35 -12.65 -11.80
N SER A 82 -2.51 -12.43 -12.42
CA SER A 82 -2.87 -13.05 -13.71
C SER A 82 -2.83 -12.02 -14.82
N SER A 83 -2.10 -12.33 -15.89
CA SER A 83 -1.98 -11.45 -17.05
C SER A 83 -1.86 -12.24 -18.36
N LEU A 84 -2.06 -11.52 -19.47
CA LEU A 84 -1.97 -12.09 -20.81
C LEU A 84 -0.76 -11.52 -21.57
N TYR A 85 -0.51 -10.20 -21.48
CA TYR A 85 0.61 -9.59 -22.22
C TYR A 85 1.98 -9.99 -21.67
N GLU A 86 2.12 -10.24 -20.37
CA GLU A 86 3.42 -10.57 -19.77
C GLU A 86 3.87 -12.01 -20.11
N HIS A 87 2.95 -12.85 -20.58
CA HIS A 87 3.16 -14.28 -20.85
C HIS A 87 3.07 -14.64 -22.35
N GLY A 88 3.56 -13.75 -23.22
CA GLY A 88 3.64 -14.06 -24.65
C GLY A 88 3.68 -12.86 -25.59
N LEU A 89 3.64 -11.62 -25.10
CA LEU A 89 3.89 -10.45 -25.94
C LEU A 89 5.40 -10.22 -26.07
N VAL A 90 5.93 -10.27 -27.29
CA VAL A 90 7.32 -9.98 -27.60
C VAL A 90 7.35 -8.99 -28.77
N ASN A 91 8.01 -7.84 -28.61
CA ASN A 91 8.07 -6.77 -29.60
C ASN A 91 6.69 -6.39 -30.16
N GLY A 92 5.70 -6.21 -29.28
CA GLY A 92 4.34 -5.83 -29.64
C GLY A 92 3.52 -6.93 -30.32
N THR A 93 4.07 -8.12 -30.53
CA THR A 93 3.39 -9.26 -31.18
C THR A 93 3.24 -10.42 -30.22
N TYR A 94 2.04 -11.03 -30.20
CA TYR A 94 1.81 -12.22 -29.39
C TYR A 94 2.42 -13.45 -30.07
N VAL A 95 3.35 -14.11 -29.39
CA VAL A 95 3.81 -15.47 -29.73
C VAL A 95 2.66 -16.46 -29.49
N LYS A 96 2.03 -16.37 -28.32
CA LYS A 96 0.77 -17.04 -27.97
C LYS A 96 -0.10 -16.13 -27.11
N ARG A 97 -1.42 -16.24 -27.25
CA ARG A 97 -2.41 -15.47 -26.48
C ARG A 97 -2.97 -16.31 -25.34
N GLU A 98 -2.14 -16.58 -24.34
CA GLU A 98 -2.50 -17.40 -23.20
C GLU A 98 -2.42 -16.59 -21.91
N ARG A 99 -3.45 -16.71 -21.07
CA ARG A 99 -3.47 -16.12 -19.73
C ARG A 99 -2.76 -17.08 -18.78
N ASN A 100 -1.75 -16.58 -18.08
CA ASN A 100 -1.06 -17.31 -17.04
C ASN A 100 -0.99 -16.45 -15.77
N SER A 101 -0.48 -17.04 -14.69
CA SER A 101 -0.35 -16.36 -13.41
C SER A 101 1.08 -16.46 -12.89
N THR A 102 1.49 -15.43 -12.16
CA THR A 102 2.68 -15.40 -11.33
C THR A 102 2.29 -15.13 -9.89
N SER A 103 3.13 -15.52 -8.95
CA SER A 103 2.84 -15.41 -7.53
C SER A 103 4.07 -15.03 -6.71
N SER A 104 3.82 -14.49 -5.52
CA SER A 104 4.83 -14.22 -4.52
C SER A 104 4.30 -14.54 -3.13
N PHE A 105 5.12 -15.16 -2.28
CA PHE A 105 4.79 -15.34 -0.88
C PHE A 105 6.01 -15.13 0.00
N GLY A 106 5.86 -14.34 1.06
CA GLY A 106 6.91 -14.15 2.04
C GLY A 106 6.74 -12.89 2.87
N ILE A 107 7.79 -12.57 3.62
CA ILE A 107 7.88 -11.38 4.46
C ILE A 107 8.14 -10.17 3.55
N GLY A 108 7.49 -9.04 3.84
CA GLY A 108 7.77 -7.77 3.20
C GLY A 108 8.81 -6.93 3.93
N ASP A 109 8.82 -5.63 3.66
CA ASP A 109 9.76 -4.71 4.29
C ASP A 109 9.35 -4.40 5.74
N ILE A 110 10.22 -4.75 6.69
CA ILE A 110 10.01 -4.53 8.13
C ILE A 110 10.20 -3.05 8.44
N ARG A 111 9.33 -2.49 9.29
CA ARG A 111 9.45 -1.12 9.76
C ARG A 111 9.58 -1.03 11.28
N PHE A 112 10.43 -0.11 11.73
CA PHE A 112 10.52 0.34 13.10
C PHE A 112 10.09 1.80 13.17
N ALA A 113 9.25 2.17 14.14
CA ALA A 113 8.82 3.56 14.32
C ALA A 113 8.82 3.95 15.80
N ALA A 114 9.12 5.20 16.08
CA ALA A 114 8.95 5.83 17.38
C ALA A 114 7.87 6.91 17.28
N TYR A 115 6.97 6.93 18.24
CA TYR A 115 5.85 7.86 18.30
C TYR A 115 5.89 8.70 19.57
N ARG A 116 5.42 9.94 19.46
CA ARG A 116 5.28 10.87 20.57
C ARG A 116 3.93 11.58 20.52
N TRP A 117 3.13 11.43 21.55
CA TRP A 117 1.99 12.33 21.81
C TRP A 117 2.51 13.71 22.21
N MET A 118 2.02 14.75 21.53
CA MET A 118 2.44 16.14 21.73
C MET A 118 1.84 16.71 23.01
N LEU A 119 0.59 16.37 23.32
CA LEU A 119 -0.05 16.65 24.61
C LEU A 119 -0.04 15.38 25.47
N ASP A 120 -0.09 15.55 26.79
CA ASP A 120 -0.24 14.41 27.70
C ASP A 120 -1.65 13.80 27.55
N PRO A 121 -1.77 12.57 27.00
CA PRO A 121 -3.07 11.95 26.77
C PRO A 121 -3.88 11.68 28.04
N THR A 122 -3.25 11.65 29.23
CA THR A 122 -3.97 11.53 30.51
C THR A 122 -4.68 12.82 30.92
N LYS A 123 -4.18 13.97 30.45
CA LYS A 123 -4.71 15.31 30.78
C LYS A 123 -5.59 15.87 29.65
N TYR A 124 -5.27 15.54 28.41
CA TYR A 124 -5.91 16.05 27.21
C TYR A 124 -6.66 14.93 26.46
N ALA A 125 -7.72 14.41 27.10
CA ALA A 125 -8.52 13.31 26.54
C ALA A 125 -9.48 13.74 25.41
N LYS A 126 -9.77 15.05 25.28
CA LYS A 126 -10.64 15.56 24.21
C LYS A 126 -9.97 15.59 22.85
N GLY A 127 -8.65 15.69 22.77
CA GLY A 127 -7.97 15.70 21.49
C GLY A 127 -6.46 15.79 21.64
N ASN A 128 -5.75 15.20 20.68
CA ASN A 128 -4.31 15.14 20.71
C ASN A 128 -3.73 14.98 19.29
N LEU A 129 -2.42 15.16 19.21
CA LEU A 129 -1.59 14.99 18.03
C LEU A 129 -0.42 14.07 18.41
N GLN A 130 -0.22 13.01 17.65
CA GLN A 130 0.93 12.13 17.74
C GLN A 130 1.79 12.36 16.51
N LEU A 131 3.09 12.52 16.72
CA LEU A 131 4.07 12.51 15.64
C LEU A 131 4.84 11.19 15.69
N GLY A 132 5.16 10.65 14.51
CA GLY A 132 5.92 9.43 14.35
C GLY A 132 7.07 9.62 13.38
N LEU A 133 8.21 9.00 13.70
CA LEU A 133 9.35 8.84 12.80
C LEU A 133 9.74 7.37 12.78
N GLY A 134 9.97 6.84 11.59
CA GLY A 134 10.35 5.45 11.42
C GLY A 134 11.38 5.21 10.34
N ILE A 135 11.86 3.96 10.32
CA ILE A 135 12.77 3.41 9.33
C ILE A 135 12.18 2.11 8.81
N LYS A 136 12.05 2.01 7.50
CA LYS A 136 11.70 0.80 6.74
C LYS A 136 13.00 0.15 6.26
N LEU A 137 13.16 -1.14 6.52
CA LEU A 137 14.31 -1.94 6.10
C LEU A 137 13.94 -2.80 4.88
N PRO A 138 14.85 -2.97 3.90
CA PRO A 138 14.60 -3.74 2.68
C PRO A 138 14.71 -5.26 2.93
N THR A 139 13.84 -5.79 3.77
CA THR A 139 13.83 -7.21 4.16
C THR A 139 12.99 -8.07 3.24
N GLY A 140 12.03 -7.48 2.53
CA GLY A 140 11.25 -8.19 1.53
C GLY A 140 12.07 -8.49 0.28
N ASP A 141 11.83 -9.64 -0.33
CA ASP A 141 12.44 -9.95 -1.62
C ASP A 141 11.87 -9.03 -2.71
N TYR A 142 12.73 -8.17 -3.24
CA TYR A 142 12.44 -7.22 -4.32
C TYR A 142 12.84 -7.75 -5.70
N ASN A 143 13.34 -8.98 -5.77
CA ASN A 143 13.67 -9.71 -6.98
C ASN A 143 13.01 -11.10 -6.95
N TYR A 144 11.83 -11.20 -6.35
CA TYR A 144 11.06 -12.44 -6.30
C TYR A 144 10.74 -12.88 -7.72
N LYS A 145 10.94 -14.16 -8.04
CA LYS A 145 10.80 -14.68 -9.40
C LYS A 145 9.74 -15.76 -9.49
N ASP A 146 9.07 -15.79 -10.63
CA ASP A 146 8.17 -16.87 -11.02
C ASP A 146 8.31 -17.13 -12.53
N TYR A 147 7.71 -18.21 -13.01
CA TYR A 147 7.75 -18.59 -14.41
C TYR A 147 6.82 -17.72 -15.25
N PHE A 148 7.41 -17.02 -16.22
CA PHE A 148 6.70 -16.41 -17.32
C PHE A 148 6.69 -17.39 -18.50
N TYR A 149 5.58 -17.43 -19.23
CA TYR A 149 5.31 -18.44 -20.26
C TYR A 149 5.43 -17.79 -21.63
N ASN A 150 5.87 -18.53 -22.65
CA ASN A 150 5.97 -18.03 -24.03
C ASN A 150 6.86 -16.79 -24.22
N VAL A 151 7.81 -16.56 -23.32
CA VAL A 151 8.69 -15.38 -23.34
C VAL A 151 10.15 -15.69 -23.65
N GLY A 152 10.55 -16.96 -23.54
CA GLY A 152 11.89 -17.41 -23.87
C GLY A 152 12.06 -17.86 -25.32
N PRO A 153 13.28 -18.26 -25.70
CA PRO A 153 13.56 -18.79 -27.02
C PRO A 153 12.56 -19.87 -27.42
N ASN A 154 12.03 -19.79 -28.64
CA ASN A 154 11.01 -20.70 -29.17
C ASN A 154 9.73 -20.80 -28.31
N GLY A 155 9.38 -19.76 -27.55
CA GLY A 155 8.18 -19.75 -26.70
C GLY A 155 8.31 -20.60 -25.44
N THR A 156 9.53 -20.87 -24.99
CA THR A 156 9.79 -21.56 -23.71
C THR A 156 9.42 -20.67 -22.52
N LYS A 157 9.24 -21.30 -21.36
CA LYS A 157 9.06 -20.58 -20.08
C LYS A 157 10.41 -20.07 -19.56
N GLU A 158 10.40 -18.92 -18.92
CA GLU A 158 11.59 -18.35 -18.27
C GLU A 158 11.28 -17.92 -16.85
N LEU A 159 12.25 -18.10 -15.96
CA LEU A 159 12.17 -17.59 -14.59
C LEU A 159 12.58 -16.11 -14.60
N ARG A 160 11.62 -15.21 -14.33
CA ARG A 160 11.83 -13.75 -14.36
C ARG A 160 11.28 -13.11 -13.08
N PRO A 161 11.76 -11.91 -12.72
CA PRO A 161 11.20 -11.16 -11.60
C PRO A 161 9.71 -10.89 -11.83
N VAL A 162 8.92 -11.06 -10.80
CA VAL A 162 7.48 -10.75 -10.85
C VAL A 162 7.26 -9.24 -10.97
N ASP A 163 6.10 -8.83 -11.45
CA ASP A 163 5.76 -7.40 -11.58
C ASP A 163 5.86 -6.68 -10.23
N GLN A 164 6.28 -5.40 -10.23
CA GLN A 164 6.41 -4.58 -9.01
C GLN A 164 5.17 -4.58 -8.11
N SER A 165 3.98 -4.84 -8.67
CA SER A 165 2.73 -4.86 -7.92
C SER A 165 2.59 -6.09 -7.02
N ILE A 166 3.43 -7.11 -7.20
CA ILE A 166 3.43 -8.34 -6.40
C ILE A 166 4.85 -8.68 -5.91
N GLN A 167 5.77 -7.70 -5.87
CA GLN A 167 7.02 -7.87 -5.15
C GLN A 167 6.76 -7.78 -3.63
N LEU A 168 7.61 -8.43 -2.83
CA LEU A 168 7.43 -8.45 -1.37
C LEU A 168 8.04 -7.21 -0.71
N GLY A 169 9.08 -6.65 -1.32
CA GLY A 169 9.70 -5.38 -0.90
C GLY A 169 10.11 -4.55 -2.12
N ASP A 170 10.50 -3.31 -1.87
CA ASP A 170 11.02 -2.43 -2.94
C ASP A 170 12.55 -2.42 -3.04
N GLY A 171 13.25 -2.96 -2.01
CA GLY A 171 14.70 -3.05 -1.97
C GLY A 171 15.40 -1.77 -1.51
N GLY A 172 14.66 -0.77 -1.04
CA GLY A 172 15.21 0.45 -0.46
C GLY A 172 15.03 0.52 1.05
N THR A 173 16.06 0.99 1.76
CA THR A 173 15.88 1.53 3.12
C THR A 173 15.17 2.87 3.00
N GLY A 174 14.08 3.06 3.73
CA GLY A 174 13.29 4.29 3.70
C GLY A 174 13.03 4.86 5.09
N PHE A 175 12.61 6.11 5.14
CA PHE A 175 12.24 6.81 6.38
C PHE A 175 10.77 7.19 6.33
N THR A 176 10.06 7.02 7.45
CA THR A 176 8.65 7.37 7.55
C THR A 176 8.45 8.59 8.43
N PHE A 177 7.58 9.48 7.98
CA PHE A 177 7.02 10.56 8.80
C PHE A 177 5.52 10.38 8.93
N GLU A 178 5.02 10.45 10.15
CA GLU A 178 3.68 10.00 10.49
C GLU A 178 3.01 10.98 11.45
N VAL A 179 1.72 11.20 11.23
CA VAL A 179 0.90 12.07 12.09
C VAL A 179 -0.41 11.36 12.37
N ASN A 180 -0.76 11.20 13.64
CA ASN A 180 -2.08 10.72 14.06
C ASN A 180 -2.75 11.80 14.91
N THR A 181 -4.00 12.13 14.64
CA THR A 181 -4.75 13.11 15.43
C THR A 181 -6.19 12.67 15.64
N PHE A 182 -6.77 13.10 16.75
CA PHE A 182 -8.18 12.94 17.02
C PHE A 182 -8.70 14.13 17.83
N TYR A 183 -10.00 14.38 17.71
CA TYR A 183 -10.71 15.36 18.51
C TYR A 183 -12.15 14.92 18.76
N ASN A 184 -12.54 14.77 20.01
CA ASN A 184 -13.88 14.42 20.46
C ASN A 184 -14.66 15.70 20.78
N PHE A 185 -15.70 15.98 20.00
CA PHE A 185 -16.58 17.13 20.24
C PHE A 185 -17.48 16.89 21.46
N ILE A 186 -18.01 15.67 21.55
CA ILE A 186 -18.85 15.16 22.64
C ILE A 186 -18.42 13.72 22.94
N GLU A 187 -18.94 13.12 24.00
CA GLU A 187 -18.49 11.81 24.50
C GLU A 187 -18.62 10.68 23.47
N ASN A 188 -19.59 10.75 22.58
CA ASN A 188 -19.87 9.72 21.58
C ASN A 188 -19.59 10.14 20.13
N PHE A 189 -19.03 11.33 19.89
CA PHE A 189 -18.74 11.80 18.53
C PHE A 189 -17.43 12.60 18.46
N GLY A 190 -16.58 12.20 17.52
CA GLY A 190 -15.29 12.81 17.28
C GLY A 190 -14.85 12.69 15.83
N VAL A 191 -13.69 13.30 15.55
CA VAL A 191 -13.00 13.24 14.27
C VAL A 191 -11.59 12.71 14.46
N TYR A 192 -11.04 12.13 13.40
CA TYR A 192 -9.66 11.66 13.36
C TYR A 192 -8.99 12.08 12.05
N GLY A 193 -7.67 12.13 12.08
CA GLY A 193 -6.81 12.36 10.93
C GLY A 193 -5.53 11.54 11.04
N ASN A 194 -5.11 10.93 9.94
CA ASN A 194 -3.84 10.21 9.84
C ASN A 194 -3.10 10.70 8.59
N PHE A 195 -1.79 10.88 8.70
CA PHE A 195 -0.90 11.18 7.59
C PHE A 195 0.33 10.29 7.68
N TYR A 196 0.77 9.79 6.53
CA TYR A 196 1.95 8.95 6.39
C TYR A 196 2.68 9.35 5.12
N TYR A 197 4.00 9.48 5.21
CA TYR A 197 4.87 9.64 4.06
C TYR A 197 6.11 8.76 4.23
N LEU A 198 6.40 7.93 3.23
CA LEU A 198 7.61 7.13 3.10
C LEU A 198 8.55 7.83 2.12
N ILE A 199 9.72 8.19 2.62
CA ILE A 199 10.84 8.74 1.84
C ILE A 199 11.79 7.58 1.53
N ASN A 200 12.04 7.32 0.26
CA ASN A 200 13.02 6.36 -0.23
C ASN A 200 14.19 7.12 -0.88
N PRO A 201 15.37 7.20 -0.22
CA PRO A 201 16.54 7.86 -0.80
C PRO A 201 17.16 7.13 -2.00
N ARG A 202 16.89 5.83 -2.15
CA ARG A 202 17.38 5.01 -3.26
C ARG A 202 16.47 5.24 -4.48
N GLU A 203 17.04 5.41 -5.67
CA GLU A 203 16.26 5.61 -6.90
C GLU A 203 15.70 4.30 -7.50
N GLN A 204 16.53 3.25 -7.54
CA GLN A 204 16.21 1.99 -8.24
C GLN A 204 16.89 0.79 -7.57
N ASN A 205 16.29 -0.40 -7.73
CA ASN A 205 16.68 -1.60 -6.99
C ASN A 205 17.51 -2.62 -7.76
N GLY A 206 17.72 -2.42 -9.07
CA GLY A 206 18.47 -3.31 -9.96
C GLY A 206 17.66 -4.47 -10.52
N THR A 207 16.40 -4.63 -10.10
CA THR A 207 15.52 -5.69 -10.58
C THR A 207 15.02 -5.35 -11.97
N ARG A 208 15.31 -6.24 -12.93
CA ARG A 208 14.90 -6.09 -14.33
C ARG A 208 13.40 -6.34 -14.51
N THR A 209 12.72 -5.48 -15.25
CA THR A 209 11.27 -5.57 -15.50
C THR A 209 10.90 -6.37 -16.75
N TYR A 210 11.86 -6.56 -17.67
CA TYR A 210 11.67 -7.14 -19.01
C TYR A 210 10.70 -6.35 -19.90
N ARG A 211 10.32 -5.13 -19.53
CA ARG A 211 9.38 -4.31 -20.31
C ARG A 211 9.96 -3.86 -21.65
N GLU A 212 11.26 -3.71 -21.73
CA GLU A 212 11.99 -3.44 -22.98
C GLU A 212 11.82 -4.56 -24.01
N THR A 213 11.48 -5.78 -23.58
CA THR A 213 11.17 -6.90 -24.48
C THR A 213 9.74 -6.85 -25.03
N LEU A 214 8.84 -6.14 -24.34
CA LEU A 214 7.44 -5.96 -24.77
C LEU A 214 7.35 -4.94 -25.91
N ALA A 215 8.11 -3.85 -25.83
CA ALA A 215 8.24 -2.84 -26.87
C ALA A 215 9.53 -2.03 -26.68
N SER A 216 10.21 -1.69 -27.79
CA SER A 216 11.45 -0.91 -27.77
C SER A 216 11.34 0.45 -27.07
N ARG A 217 10.15 1.08 -27.14
CA ARG A 217 9.85 2.33 -26.44
C ARG A 217 9.89 2.23 -24.91
N LEU A 218 9.85 1.02 -24.34
CA LEU A 218 9.90 0.78 -22.89
C LEU A 218 11.33 0.48 -22.41
N ALA A 219 12.35 0.76 -23.22
CA ALA A 219 13.75 0.55 -22.84
C ALA A 219 14.17 1.37 -21.60
N ASN A 220 13.57 2.54 -21.38
CA ASN A 220 13.77 3.34 -20.17
C ASN A 220 13.01 2.82 -18.93
N GLU A 221 12.32 1.69 -19.06
CA GLU A 221 11.63 1.02 -17.96
C GLU A 221 12.30 -0.32 -17.60
N ALA A 222 13.55 -0.54 -18.03
CA ALA A 222 14.23 -1.83 -17.88
C ALA A 222 14.46 -2.25 -16.42
N THR A 223 14.53 -1.29 -15.50
CA THR A 223 14.78 -1.52 -14.07
C THR A 223 13.66 -0.97 -13.21
N MET A 224 13.36 -1.62 -12.09
CA MET A 224 12.37 -1.13 -11.13
C MET A 224 12.93 0.01 -10.27
N SER A 225 12.11 1.04 -10.12
CA SER A 225 12.38 2.16 -9.24
C SER A 225 11.94 1.86 -7.80
N VAL A 226 12.50 2.60 -6.84
CA VAL A 226 12.13 2.55 -5.42
C VAL A 226 11.45 3.88 -5.07
N PRO A 227 10.12 4.00 -5.28
CA PRO A 227 9.46 5.30 -5.18
C PRO A 227 9.07 5.64 -3.74
N ASP A 228 8.93 6.93 -3.45
CA ASP A 228 8.23 7.41 -2.26
C ASP A 228 6.77 6.94 -2.24
N GLN A 229 6.12 6.97 -1.07
CA GLN A 229 4.71 6.64 -0.93
C GLN A 229 4.03 7.55 0.09
N TYR A 230 2.75 7.83 -0.09
CA TYR A 230 1.99 8.66 0.86
C TYR A 230 0.57 8.16 1.09
N MET A 231 0.07 8.44 2.30
CA MET A 231 -1.31 8.18 2.69
C MET A 231 -1.83 9.32 3.56
N PHE A 232 -3.10 9.65 3.37
CA PHE A 232 -3.86 10.54 4.23
C PHE A 232 -5.23 9.92 4.51
N ARG A 233 -5.67 9.94 5.76
CA ARG A 233 -7.02 9.56 6.17
C ARG A 233 -7.61 10.65 7.03
N ALA A 234 -8.89 10.91 6.87
CA ALA A 234 -9.63 11.76 7.79
C ALA A 234 -11.09 11.33 7.83
N GLY A 235 -11.72 11.41 8.99
CA GLY A 235 -13.09 10.98 9.13
C GLY A 235 -13.68 11.30 10.48
N PHE A 236 -14.88 10.79 10.69
CA PHE A 236 -15.60 10.89 11.95
C PHE A 236 -15.78 9.50 12.57
N THR A 237 -15.83 9.48 13.89
CA THR A 237 -16.08 8.31 14.73
C THR A 237 -17.29 8.59 15.60
N TYR A 238 -18.18 7.62 15.69
CA TYR A 238 -19.35 7.65 16.55
C TYR A 238 -19.40 6.39 17.43
N SER A 239 -19.41 6.57 18.75
CA SER A 239 -19.58 5.48 19.70
C SER A 239 -21.07 5.19 19.90
N VAL A 240 -21.48 3.94 19.69
CA VAL A 240 -22.89 3.55 19.73
C VAL A 240 -23.32 3.33 21.17
N ASN A 241 -24.03 4.29 21.74
CA ASN A 241 -24.44 4.27 23.16
C ASN A 241 -25.23 3.01 23.56
N GLN A 242 -26.00 2.44 22.63
CA GLN A 242 -26.83 1.25 22.87
C GLN A 242 -26.01 -0.04 22.97
N ILE A 243 -24.80 -0.08 22.40
CA ILE A 243 -23.94 -1.27 22.36
C ILE A 243 -22.58 -0.89 22.91
N LYS A 244 -22.36 -1.19 24.19
CA LYS A 244 -21.11 -0.85 24.88
C LYS A 244 -19.89 -1.41 24.12
N GLY A 245 -18.91 -0.54 23.86
CA GLY A 245 -17.68 -0.90 23.16
C GLY A 245 -17.76 -0.86 21.63
N LEU A 246 -18.95 -0.71 21.05
CA LEU A 246 -19.12 -0.56 19.61
C LEU A 246 -18.91 0.90 19.19
N SER A 247 -18.05 1.12 18.19
CA SER A 247 -17.91 2.40 17.50
C SER A 247 -17.93 2.19 15.99
N VAL A 248 -18.60 3.08 15.29
CA VAL A 248 -18.62 3.13 13.83
C VAL A 248 -17.84 4.36 13.37
N ALA A 249 -17.19 4.26 12.23
CA ALA A 249 -16.50 5.40 11.63
C ALA A 249 -16.73 5.42 10.13
N ALA A 250 -16.72 6.62 9.56
CA ALA A 250 -16.60 6.78 8.12
C ALA A 250 -15.67 7.95 7.81
N GLY A 251 -14.90 7.82 6.75
CA GLY A 251 -13.92 8.82 6.37
C GLY A 251 -13.56 8.75 4.90
N VAL A 252 -12.60 9.59 4.55
CA VAL A 252 -11.93 9.59 3.26
C VAL A 252 -10.49 9.12 3.45
N ARG A 253 -9.99 8.40 2.46
CA ARG A 253 -8.61 7.91 2.38
C ARG A 253 -8.02 8.31 1.04
N LEU A 254 -6.90 9.00 1.06
CA LEU A 254 -6.03 9.26 -0.08
C LEU A 254 -4.78 8.40 0.07
N GLU A 255 -4.42 7.67 -0.97
CA GLU A 255 -3.17 6.93 -1.02
C GLU A 255 -2.53 7.02 -2.41
N GLY A 256 -1.21 6.99 -2.48
CA GLY A 256 -0.54 7.10 -3.77
C GLY A 256 0.98 7.01 -3.74
N ILE A 257 1.49 7.05 -4.97
CA ILE A 257 2.91 7.08 -5.30
C ILE A 257 3.15 8.36 -6.09
N PRO A 258 4.03 9.27 -5.65
CA PRO A 258 4.30 10.51 -6.35
C PRO A 258 5.12 10.24 -7.62
N VAL A 259 5.05 11.17 -8.58
CA VAL A 259 5.83 11.08 -9.81
C VAL A 259 7.33 11.25 -9.52
N ASN A 260 7.65 12.19 -8.65
CA ASN A 260 9.01 12.49 -8.21
C ASN A 260 9.12 12.25 -6.71
N ASP A 261 10.25 11.70 -6.29
CA ASP A 261 10.55 11.52 -4.87
C ASP A 261 11.01 12.83 -4.24
N LEU A 262 10.90 12.93 -2.92
CA LEU A 262 11.41 14.07 -2.17
C LEU A 262 12.94 14.12 -2.13
N VAL A 263 13.58 12.95 -2.09
CA VAL A 263 15.05 12.83 -1.92
C VAL A 263 15.66 11.91 -2.98
N GLY A 264 15.05 10.77 -3.27
CA GLY A 264 15.53 9.81 -4.28
C GLY A 264 15.43 10.33 -5.72
N GLY A 265 16.10 9.64 -6.63
CA GLY A 265 15.90 9.84 -8.07
C GLY A 265 14.58 9.22 -8.56
N SER A 266 14.12 9.57 -9.76
CA SER A 266 12.79 9.19 -10.24
C SER A 266 12.72 8.65 -11.67
N GLY A 267 13.88 8.29 -12.25
CA GLY A 267 14.00 7.99 -13.68
C GLY A 267 13.50 6.62 -14.12
N ASP A 268 13.46 5.63 -13.22
CA ASP A 268 13.22 4.22 -13.58
C ASP A 268 11.73 3.82 -13.56
N PHE A 269 11.46 2.55 -13.84
CA PHE A 269 10.09 2.04 -13.89
C PHE A 269 9.38 2.15 -12.54
N ARG A 270 8.39 3.04 -12.51
CA ARG A 270 7.40 3.19 -11.46
C ARG A 270 6.07 3.50 -12.09
N ARG A 271 4.99 3.30 -11.34
CA ARG A 271 3.65 3.64 -11.80
C ARG A 271 2.96 4.60 -10.83
N PRO A 272 3.30 5.90 -10.88
CA PRO A 272 2.79 6.91 -9.96
C PRO A 272 1.31 7.18 -10.17
N GLY A 273 0.62 7.57 -9.12
CA GLY A 273 -0.82 7.77 -9.15
C GLY A 273 -1.42 7.81 -7.76
N TYR A 274 -2.71 8.07 -7.68
CA TYR A 274 -3.42 8.17 -6.42
C TYR A 274 -4.85 7.63 -6.48
N ILE A 275 -5.35 7.26 -5.30
CA ILE A 275 -6.73 6.83 -5.06
C ILE A 275 -7.34 7.73 -4.01
N TRP A 276 -8.56 8.20 -4.25
CA TRP A 276 -9.46 8.59 -3.17
C TRP A 276 -10.46 7.47 -2.93
N SER A 277 -10.59 7.08 -1.68
CA SER A 277 -11.54 6.08 -1.21
C SER A 277 -12.44 6.67 -0.13
N VAL A 278 -13.67 6.18 -0.07
CA VAL A 278 -14.52 6.34 1.10
C VAL A 278 -14.35 5.10 1.95
N GLU A 279 -14.18 5.29 3.26
CA GLU A 279 -13.79 4.23 4.18
C GLU A 279 -14.79 4.12 5.34
N PRO A 280 -15.84 3.29 5.21
CA PRO A 280 -16.60 2.81 6.36
C PRO A 280 -15.75 1.86 7.22
N SER A 281 -15.91 1.95 8.53
CA SER A 281 -15.25 1.08 9.50
C SER A 281 -16.11 0.84 10.74
N LEU A 282 -15.83 -0.28 11.40
CA LEU A 282 -16.46 -0.72 12.63
C LEU A 282 -15.36 -1.18 13.59
N ASN A 283 -15.49 -0.79 14.85
CA ASN A 283 -14.58 -1.13 15.93
C ASN A 283 -15.39 -1.65 17.10
N TYR A 284 -14.96 -2.75 17.72
CA TYR A 284 -15.59 -3.34 18.88
C TYR A 284 -14.53 -3.60 19.95
N GLU A 285 -14.60 -2.85 21.05
CA GLU A 285 -13.73 -3.02 22.22
C GLU A 285 -14.40 -3.91 23.27
N TYR A 286 -13.72 -5.01 23.60
CA TYR A 286 -14.11 -5.90 24.69
C TYR A 286 -12.90 -6.19 25.58
N LYS A 287 -12.92 -5.62 26.79
CA LYS A 287 -11.84 -5.70 27.78
C LYS A 287 -10.51 -5.20 27.20
N LYS A 288 -9.52 -6.07 27.03
CA LYS A 288 -8.19 -5.76 26.50
C LYS A 288 -8.07 -6.00 24.99
N VAL A 289 -9.16 -6.41 24.34
CA VAL A 289 -9.19 -6.78 22.92
C VAL A 289 -10.04 -5.78 22.15
N ILE A 290 -9.51 -5.30 21.04
CA ILE A 290 -10.24 -4.51 20.05
C ILE A 290 -10.28 -5.33 18.77
N VAL A 291 -11.47 -5.52 18.21
CA VAL A 291 -11.65 -6.07 16.87
C VAL A 291 -12.12 -4.95 15.97
N PHE A 292 -11.56 -4.84 14.78
CA PHE A 292 -11.96 -3.83 13.82
C PHE A 292 -12.11 -4.41 12.42
N ALA A 293 -12.94 -3.77 11.63
CA ALA A 293 -13.08 -4.01 10.21
C ALA A 293 -13.24 -2.68 9.47
N SER A 294 -12.57 -2.51 8.33
CA SER A 294 -12.81 -1.38 7.44
C SER A 294 -12.83 -1.82 5.98
N VAL A 295 -13.61 -1.11 5.18
CA VAL A 295 -13.74 -1.39 3.74
C VAL A 295 -13.55 -0.10 2.94
N PRO A 296 -12.32 0.39 2.73
CA PRO A 296 -12.06 1.46 1.78
C PRO A 296 -12.52 1.02 0.39
N PHE A 297 -13.47 1.76 -0.20
CA PHE A 297 -13.87 1.58 -1.59
C PHE A 297 -13.49 2.81 -2.39
N ALA A 298 -12.83 2.58 -3.52
CA ALA A 298 -12.23 3.65 -4.29
C ALA A 298 -13.27 4.39 -5.15
N VAL A 299 -13.30 5.72 -5.01
CA VAL A 299 -14.22 6.66 -5.69
C VAL A 299 -13.51 7.48 -6.76
N VAL A 300 -12.23 7.80 -6.56
CA VAL A 300 -11.37 8.41 -7.57
C VAL A 300 -10.11 7.58 -7.66
N ARG A 301 -9.66 7.41 -8.89
CA ARG A 301 -8.45 6.74 -9.27
C ARG A 301 -7.77 7.68 -10.25
N ASN A 302 -6.45 7.78 -10.22
CA ASN A 302 -5.71 8.54 -11.22
C ASN A 302 -4.29 8.03 -11.38
N ARG A 303 -3.95 7.51 -12.57
CA ARG A 303 -2.56 7.25 -12.97
C ARG A 303 -1.97 8.56 -13.45
N THR A 304 -1.00 9.13 -12.74
CA THR A 304 -0.27 10.31 -13.23
C THR A 304 0.73 9.89 -14.31
N GLN A 305 1.40 10.80 -15.00
CA GLN A 305 2.43 10.44 -15.99
C GLN A 305 3.79 10.23 -15.28
N SER A 306 4.43 9.08 -15.46
CA SER A 306 5.78 8.84 -14.88
C SER A 306 6.85 9.67 -15.61
N VAL A 307 8.06 9.73 -15.05
CA VAL A 307 9.22 10.32 -15.73
C VAL A 307 9.47 9.61 -17.06
N THR A 308 9.47 8.27 -17.06
CA THR A 308 9.63 7.45 -18.28
C THR A 308 8.55 7.71 -19.34
N ASP A 309 7.29 7.92 -18.92
CA ASP A 309 6.18 8.27 -19.79
C ASP A 309 6.36 9.66 -20.42
N LYS A 310 6.85 10.64 -19.65
CA LYS A 310 7.15 12.00 -20.14
C LYS A 310 8.26 11.97 -21.18
N GLU A 311 9.34 11.25 -20.92
CA GLU A 311 10.44 11.06 -21.88
C GLU A 311 9.95 10.44 -23.18
N ASN A 312 9.11 9.42 -23.08
CA ASN A 312 8.53 8.78 -24.25
C ASN A 312 7.61 9.73 -25.02
N SER A 313 6.83 10.55 -24.31
CA SER A 313 5.96 11.54 -24.96
C SER A 313 6.72 12.59 -25.76
N ILE A 314 7.87 13.02 -25.23
CA ILE A 314 8.78 13.94 -25.91
C ILE A 314 9.36 13.26 -27.16
N LYS A 315 9.85 12.02 -27.02
CA LYS A 315 10.45 11.26 -28.13
C LYS A 315 9.46 10.97 -29.27
N THR A 316 8.20 10.69 -28.96
CA THR A 316 7.17 10.34 -29.95
C THR A 316 6.33 11.52 -30.42
N GLY A 317 6.50 12.71 -29.84
CA GLY A 317 5.68 13.90 -30.13
C GLY A 317 4.19 13.72 -29.79
N THR A 318 3.84 12.71 -28.99
CA THR A 318 2.46 12.31 -28.68
C THR A 318 2.35 11.96 -27.21
N HIS A 319 1.21 12.23 -26.57
CA HIS A 319 1.02 11.92 -25.15
C HIS A 319 1.08 10.41 -24.91
N VAL A 320 2.09 9.96 -24.16
CA VAL A 320 2.29 8.59 -23.71
C VAL A 320 2.02 8.51 -22.21
N GLN A 321 1.23 7.53 -21.81
CA GLN A 321 0.93 7.25 -20.42
C GLN A 321 0.70 5.76 -20.23
N GLY A 322 1.44 5.18 -19.29
CA GLY A 322 1.36 3.77 -18.95
C GLY A 322 0.02 3.36 -18.34
N ASP A 323 -0.16 2.05 -18.23
CA ASP A 323 -1.24 1.41 -17.50
C ASP A 323 -0.88 1.19 -16.02
N ALA A 324 -1.73 0.48 -15.25
CA ALA A 324 -2.85 1.11 -14.56
C ALA A 324 -3.81 0.15 -13.72
N ALA A 325 -3.43 -0.68 -12.70
CA ALA A 325 -4.23 -1.63 -11.84
C ALA A 325 -4.54 -1.41 -10.27
N PHE A 326 -5.71 -0.93 -9.78
CA PHE A 326 -6.10 -0.25 -8.46
C PHE A 326 -7.12 -1.17 -7.87
N ALA A 327 -7.05 -1.33 -6.55
CA ALA A 327 -8.07 -2.03 -5.81
C ALA A 327 -9.43 -1.36 -6.05
N ASP A 328 -10.44 -2.18 -6.33
CA ASP A 328 -11.82 -1.72 -6.36
C ASP A 328 -12.24 -1.36 -4.93
N TYR A 329 -11.84 -2.23 -4.00
CA TYR A 329 -11.99 -2.10 -2.56
C TYR A 329 -10.87 -2.87 -1.87
N ILE A 330 -10.64 -2.53 -0.61
CA ILE A 330 -9.77 -3.26 0.31
C ILE A 330 -10.65 -3.73 1.47
N ILE A 331 -10.45 -4.96 1.95
CA ILE A 331 -11.09 -5.44 3.18
C ILE A 331 -10.00 -5.53 4.24
N ASN A 332 -10.10 -4.70 5.27
CA ASN A 332 -9.23 -4.77 6.43
C ASN A 332 -10.00 -5.41 7.58
N ILE A 333 -9.44 -6.44 8.19
CA ILE A 333 -9.94 -7.04 9.43
C ILE A 333 -8.77 -7.14 10.38
N GLY A 334 -8.96 -6.77 11.64
CA GLY A 334 -7.87 -6.91 12.59
C GLY A 334 -8.28 -7.01 14.03
N ILE A 335 -7.31 -7.43 14.82
CA ILE A 335 -7.42 -7.62 16.26
C ILE A 335 -6.25 -6.90 16.90
N SER A 336 -6.52 -6.04 17.87
CA SER A 336 -5.51 -5.48 18.75
C SER A 336 -5.71 -6.03 20.16
N THR A 337 -4.64 -6.52 20.78
CA THR A 337 -4.66 -6.97 22.18
C THR A 337 -3.69 -6.16 23.02
N ARG A 338 -4.14 -5.77 24.22
CA ARG A 338 -3.29 -5.15 25.24
C ARG A 338 -2.84 -6.20 26.25
N PHE A 339 -1.57 -6.24 26.63
CA PHE A 339 -1.09 -7.17 27.68
C PHE A 339 -0.27 -6.50 28.78
#